data_AF-A0A847PFE3-F1
#
_entry.id   AF-A0A847PFE3-F1
#
_cell.length_a   1.000
_cell.length_b   1.000
_cell.length_c   1.000
_cell.angle_alpha   90.00
_cell.angle_beta   90.00
_cell.angle_gamma   90.00
#
_symmetry.space_group_name_H-M   'P 1'
#
loop_
_entity.id
_entity.type
_entity.pdbx_description
1 polymer ?
#
loop_
_entity_poly.entity_id
_entity_poly.type
_entity_poly.pdbx_seq_one_letter_code
_entity_poly.pdbx_strand_id
1 'polypeptide(L)'
;MAVTAQESVHKLRLKDAVKKALVEFVRRLQESEGDNLIRVALFGSMARGDFDDNSDTDVFVLLHEGDPVQKMLDITDIATDVSYDIAFKDPDNVDQWYVLLSPLVETEAALKRQVRGIPRWRLEPVFKRIDAEGVSLFERDGGLA
;
A
#
# COMPACT_ATOMS: atom_id res chain seq x y z
N MET A 1 2.24 19.10 9.35
CA MET A 1 2.73 17.87 10.02
C MET A 1 2.38 16.74 9.08
N ALA A 2 3.37 15.97 8.63
CA ALA A 2 3.11 14.79 7.81
C ALA A 2 2.29 13.80 8.66
N VAL A 3 1.17 13.31 8.12
CA VAL A 3 0.35 12.31 8.80
C VAL A 3 1.10 10.98 8.76
N THR A 4 1.30 10.36 9.91
CA THR A 4 1.97 9.06 10.01
C THR A 4 1.01 7.92 9.67
N ALA A 5 1.55 6.78 9.20
CA ALA A 5 0.76 5.56 8.98
C ALA A 5 -0.09 5.19 10.21
N GLN A 6 0.49 5.34 11.41
CA GLN A 6 -0.18 5.08 12.69
C GLN A 6 -1.44 5.93 12.87
N GLU A 7 -1.35 7.23 12.60
CA GLU A 7 -2.47 8.17 12.72
C GLU A 7 -3.55 7.90 11.67
N SER A 8 -3.15 7.53 10.45
CA SER A 8 -4.08 7.18 9.37
C SER A 8 -4.87 5.92 9.70
N VAL A 9 -4.21 4.83 10.12
CA VAL A 9 -4.88 3.56 10.40
C VAL A 9 -5.76 3.60 11.65
N HIS A 10 -5.45 4.46 12.62
CA HIS A 10 -6.23 4.58 13.86
C HIS A 10 -7.68 5.02 13.60
N LYS A 11 -7.91 5.81 12.55
CA LYS A 11 -9.24 6.30 12.16
C LYS A 11 -10.07 5.24 11.43
N LEU A 12 -9.44 4.16 10.96
CA LEU A 12 -10.10 3.11 10.20
C LEU A 12 -10.72 2.06 11.12
N ARG A 13 -11.89 1.55 10.76
CA ARG A 13 -12.59 0.49 11.48
C ARG A 13 -12.10 -0.89 11.03
N LEU A 14 -10.78 -1.08 11.01
CA LEU A 14 -10.12 -2.34 10.67
C LEU A 14 -9.75 -3.12 11.93
N LYS A 15 -9.57 -4.44 11.77
CA LYS A 15 -9.01 -5.30 12.83
C LYS A 15 -7.57 -4.89 13.15
N ASP A 16 -7.14 -5.13 14.38
CA ASP A 16 -5.84 -4.66 14.84
C ASP A 16 -4.67 -5.29 14.09
N ALA A 17 -4.77 -6.57 13.69
CA ALA A 17 -3.72 -7.22 12.91
C ALA A 17 -3.52 -6.54 11.55
N VAL A 18 -4.62 -6.13 10.89
CA VAL A 18 -4.54 -5.36 9.62
C VAL A 18 -3.86 -4.02 9.83
N LYS A 19 -4.23 -3.28 10.90
CA LYS A 19 -3.59 -1.99 11.22
C LYS A 19 -2.10 -2.16 11.49
N LYS A 20 -1.71 -3.17 12.28
CA LYS A 20 -0.31 -3.50 12.57
C LYS A 20 0.44 -3.85 11.28
N ALA A 21 -0.15 -4.68 10.42
CA ALA A 21 0.43 -5.04 9.13
C ALA A 21 0.68 -3.81 8.23
N LEU A 22 -0.30 -2.89 8.13
CA LEU A 22 -0.13 -1.68 7.33
C LEU A 22 0.98 -0.77 7.85
N VAL A 23 1.07 -0.59 9.17
CA VAL A 23 2.12 0.21 9.80
C VAL A 23 3.50 -0.43 9.59
N GLU A 24 3.61 -1.73 9.82
CA GLU A 24 4.86 -2.47 9.66
C GLU A 24 5.32 -2.53 8.19
N PHE A 25 4.37 -2.69 7.27
CA PHE A 25 4.64 -2.64 5.83
C PHE A 25 5.20 -1.27 5.42
N VAL A 26 4.56 -0.18 5.84
CA VAL A 26 5.06 1.18 5.57
C VAL A 26 6.44 1.41 6.19
N ARG A 27 6.73 0.85 7.38
CA ARG A 27 8.06 0.93 8.00
C ARG A 27 9.11 0.20 7.17
N ARG A 28 8.87 -1.06 6.78
CA ARG A 28 9.82 -1.86 5.97
C ARG A 28 10.03 -1.27 4.58
N LEU A 29 9.00 -0.71 3.96
CA LEU A 29 9.15 0.01 2.68
C LEU A 29 10.04 1.25 2.82
N GLN A 30 9.86 2.05 3.87
CA GLN A 30 10.73 3.21 4.11
C GLN A 30 12.19 2.80 4.33
N GLU A 31 12.43 1.66 4.98
CA GLU A 31 13.78 1.13 5.20
C GLU A 31 14.41 0.56 3.92
N SER A 32 13.64 -0.17 3.12
CA SER A 32 14.11 -0.82 1.89
C SER A 32 14.30 0.18 0.75
N GLU A 33 13.35 1.10 0.56
CA GLU A 33 13.31 1.98 -0.60
C GLU A 33 13.84 3.38 -0.31
N GLY A 34 13.87 3.81 0.96
CA GLY A 34 14.40 5.12 1.36
C GLY A 34 13.84 6.25 0.50
N ASP A 35 14.73 7.03 -0.10
CA ASP A 35 14.40 8.17 -0.96
C ASP A 35 13.68 7.80 -2.28
N ASN A 36 13.55 6.51 -2.61
CA ASN A 36 12.77 6.05 -3.75
C ASN A 36 11.26 5.97 -3.47
N LEU A 37 10.84 5.78 -2.20
CA LEU A 37 9.43 5.63 -1.84
C LEU A 37 8.66 6.96 -1.87
N ILE A 38 7.69 7.13 -2.77
CA ILE A 38 6.92 8.39 -2.88
C ILE A 38 5.65 8.34 -2.05
N ARG A 39 4.85 7.28 -2.22
CA ARG A 39 3.51 7.19 -1.65
C ARG A 39 3.15 5.76 -1.33
N VAL A 40 2.49 5.57 -0.18
CA VAL A 40 1.77 4.35 0.17
C VAL A 40 0.34 4.71 0.54
N ALA A 41 -0.64 4.04 -0.06
CA ALA A 41 -2.04 4.27 0.24
C ALA A 41 -2.81 2.95 0.36
N LEU A 42 -3.67 2.83 1.36
CA LEU A 42 -4.69 1.79 1.39
C LEU A 42 -5.78 2.16 0.39
N PHE A 43 -6.21 1.22 -0.44
CA PHE A 43 -7.37 1.41 -1.31
C PHE A 43 -8.30 0.18 -1.23
N GLY A 44 -9.27 0.10 -2.13
CA GLY A 44 -10.16 -1.07 -2.18
C GLY A 44 -11.20 -1.07 -1.05
N SER A 45 -11.71 -2.26 -0.72
CA SER A 45 -12.84 -2.40 0.20
C SER A 45 -12.52 -1.98 1.62
N MET A 46 -11.28 -2.19 2.08
CA MET A 46 -10.84 -1.76 3.41
C MET A 46 -10.75 -0.24 3.56
N ALA A 47 -10.40 0.48 2.49
CA ALA A 47 -10.44 1.94 2.48
C ALA A 47 -11.88 2.48 2.49
N ARG A 48 -12.79 1.85 1.73
CA ARG A 48 -14.22 2.24 1.70
C ARG A 48 -15.01 1.82 2.94
N GLY A 49 -14.56 0.79 3.65
CA GLY A 49 -15.26 0.22 4.80
C GLY A 49 -16.38 -0.76 4.43
N ASP A 50 -16.43 -1.24 3.19
CA ASP A 50 -17.40 -2.24 2.70
C ASP A 50 -16.80 -3.65 2.55
N PHE A 51 -15.70 -3.92 3.26
CA PHE A 51 -14.99 -5.20 3.27
C PHE A 51 -15.69 -6.27 4.12
N ASP A 52 -15.37 -7.53 3.85
CA ASP A 52 -15.75 -8.71 4.63
C ASP A 52 -14.50 -9.44 5.17
N ASP A 53 -14.72 -10.55 5.88
CA ASP A 53 -13.64 -11.32 6.51
C ASP A 53 -12.69 -12.00 5.51
N ASN A 54 -13.05 -12.09 4.23
CA ASN A 54 -12.24 -12.70 3.18
C ASN A 54 -11.57 -11.66 2.28
N SER A 55 -11.73 -10.38 2.58
CA SER A 55 -11.21 -9.30 1.75
C SER A 55 -9.70 -9.16 1.91
N ASP A 56 -9.01 -9.02 0.77
CA ASP A 56 -7.60 -8.68 0.72
C ASP A 56 -7.37 -7.24 1.23
N THR A 57 -6.14 -6.96 1.67
CA THR A 57 -5.71 -5.60 2.05
C THR A 57 -4.98 -4.96 0.88
N ASP A 58 -5.73 -4.30 0.01
CA ASP A 58 -5.20 -3.62 -1.19
C ASP A 58 -4.36 -2.39 -0.83
N VAL A 59 -3.07 -2.42 -1.16
CA VAL A 59 -2.13 -1.32 -0.88
C VAL A 59 -1.47 -0.83 -2.16
N PHE A 60 -1.52 0.47 -2.42
CA PHE A 60 -0.83 1.09 -3.54
C PHE A 60 0.54 1.57 -3.08
N VAL A 61 1.58 1.30 -3.86
CA VAL A 61 2.96 1.75 -3.62
C VAL A 61 3.46 2.46 -4.87
N LEU A 62 3.89 3.71 -4.70
CA LEU A 62 4.49 4.51 -5.75
C LEU A 62 5.97 4.78 -5.44
N LEU A 63 6.81 4.51 -6.42
CA LEU A 63 8.25 4.74 -6.38
C LEU A 63 8.68 5.79 -7.42
N HIS A 64 9.79 6.48 -7.19
CA HIS A 64 10.40 7.35 -8.20
C HIS A 64 10.86 6.54 -9.42
N GLU A 65 11.66 5.51 -9.18
CA GLU A 65 12.28 4.70 -10.23
C GLU A 65 12.46 3.23 -9.83
N GLY A 66 12.95 2.44 -10.78
CA GLY A 66 13.20 1.01 -10.65
C GLY A 66 12.67 0.22 -11.83
N ASP A 67 13.23 -0.97 -12.02
CA ASP A 67 12.63 -1.94 -12.94
C ASP A 67 11.26 -2.38 -12.40
N PRO A 68 10.16 -2.23 -13.15
CA PRO A 68 8.83 -2.52 -12.63
C PRO A 68 8.64 -3.96 -12.16
N VAL A 69 9.27 -4.93 -12.83
CA VAL A 69 9.12 -6.35 -12.46
C VAL A 69 9.89 -6.63 -11.18
N GLN A 70 11.14 -6.17 -11.08
CA GLN A 70 11.93 -6.34 -9.87
C GLN A 70 11.28 -5.65 -8.67
N LYS A 71 10.82 -4.40 -8.82
CA LYS A 71 10.15 -3.67 -7.73
C LYS A 71 8.85 -4.31 -7.29
N MET A 72 8.08 -4.87 -8.23
CA MET A 72 6.90 -5.64 -7.89
C MET A 72 7.26 -6.87 -7.05
N LEU A 73 8.31 -7.63 -7.42
CA LEU A 73 8.77 -8.79 -6.68
C LEU A 73 9.27 -8.41 -5.27
N ASP A 74 10.19 -7.44 -5.17
CA ASP A 74 10.78 -7.02 -3.90
C ASP A 74 9.70 -6.55 -2.90
N ILE A 75 8.74 -5.75 -3.36
CA ILE A 75 7.66 -5.24 -2.51
C ILE A 75 6.65 -6.34 -2.16
N THR A 76 6.40 -7.29 -3.07
CA THR A 76 5.55 -8.45 -2.78
C THR A 76 6.18 -9.36 -1.74
N ASP A 77 7.49 -9.54 -1.76
CA ASP A 77 8.22 -10.30 -0.75
C ASP A 77 8.09 -9.62 0.62
N ILE A 78 8.28 -8.29 0.70
CA ILE A 78 8.06 -7.52 1.94
C ILE A 78 6.61 -7.66 2.42
N ALA A 79 5.63 -7.53 1.53
CA ALA A 79 4.21 -7.67 1.86
C ALA A 79 3.88 -9.06 2.43
N THR A 80 4.46 -10.10 1.84
CA THR A 80 4.31 -11.50 2.26
C THR A 80 4.94 -11.73 3.63
N ASP A 81 6.17 -11.24 3.84
CA ASP A 81 6.87 -11.36 5.11
C ASP A 81 6.12 -10.67 6.25
N VAL A 82 5.59 -9.46 6.01
CA VAL A 82 4.77 -8.75 7.00
C VAL A 82 3.49 -9.51 7.31
N SER A 83 2.79 -9.99 6.27
CA SER A 83 1.57 -10.79 6.41
C SER A 83 1.84 -12.03 7.26
N TYR A 84 2.95 -12.73 7.01
CA TYR A 84 3.36 -13.91 7.77
C TYR A 84 3.75 -13.56 9.22
N ASP A 85 4.54 -12.52 9.43
CA ASP A 85 4.98 -12.11 10.76
C ASP A 85 3.79 -11.72 11.65
N ILE A 86 2.81 -10.99 11.10
CA ILE A 86 1.60 -10.64 11.84
C ILE A 86 0.74 -11.88 12.10
N ALA A 87 0.56 -12.76 11.11
CA ALA A 87 -0.28 -13.94 11.28
C ALA A 87 0.29 -14.98 12.27
N PHE A 88 1.62 -15.11 12.36
CA PHE A 88 2.24 -16.24 13.05
C PHE A 88 3.25 -15.87 14.14
N LYS A 89 3.75 -14.63 14.19
CA LYS A 89 4.75 -14.19 15.16
C LYS A 89 4.27 -13.10 16.12
N ASP A 90 3.14 -12.44 15.84
CA ASP A 90 2.54 -11.48 16.76
C ASP A 90 1.82 -12.22 17.92
N PRO A 91 2.32 -12.14 19.16
CA PRO A 91 1.71 -12.85 20.30
C PRO A 91 0.33 -12.29 20.67
N ASP A 92 0.01 -11.07 20.26
CA ASP A 92 -1.30 -10.45 20.51
C ASP A 92 -2.32 -10.80 19.42
N ASN A 93 -1.89 -11.40 18.31
CA ASN A 93 -2.78 -11.81 17.22
C ASN A 93 -3.28 -13.24 17.46
N VAL A 94 -4.31 -13.36 18.29
CA VAL A 94 -4.85 -14.67 18.70
C VAL A 94 -5.91 -15.25 17.76
N ASP A 95 -6.55 -14.41 16.94
CA ASP A 95 -7.75 -14.78 16.18
C ASP A 95 -7.65 -14.53 14.66
N GLN A 96 -6.64 -13.78 14.20
CA GLN A 96 -6.58 -13.33 12.80
C GLN A 96 -5.46 -14.02 12.01
N TRP A 97 -5.79 -15.19 11.48
CA TRP A 97 -4.93 -16.03 10.65
C TRP A 97 -4.77 -15.53 9.21
N TYR A 98 -5.56 -14.52 8.80
CA TYR A 98 -5.55 -13.98 7.45
C TYR A 98 -5.46 -12.45 7.46
N VAL A 99 -4.26 -11.96 7.16
CA VAL A 99 -4.00 -10.58 6.72
C VAL A 99 -3.14 -10.72 5.48
N LEU A 100 -3.75 -10.58 4.30
CA LEU A 100 -3.01 -10.60 3.04
C LEU A 100 -2.86 -9.16 2.54
N LEU A 101 -1.62 -8.66 2.53
CA LEU A 101 -1.29 -7.41 1.86
C LEU A 101 -1.16 -7.69 0.35
N SER A 102 -1.94 -6.97 -0.46
CA SER A 102 -1.96 -7.08 -1.92
C SER A 102 -1.43 -5.80 -2.55
N PRO A 103 -0.11 -5.71 -2.83
CA PRO A 103 0.49 -4.49 -3.33
C PRO A 103 0.25 -4.29 -4.84
N LEU A 104 -0.29 -3.13 -5.21
CA LEU A 104 -0.18 -2.56 -6.55
C LEU A 104 1.02 -1.62 -6.58
N VAL A 105 2.08 -2.06 -7.25
CA VAL A 105 3.36 -1.34 -7.32
C VAL A 105 3.50 -0.60 -8.63
N GLU A 106 3.85 0.68 -8.57
CA GLU A 106 4.11 1.50 -9.74
C GLU A 106 5.36 2.38 -9.56
N THR A 107 5.98 2.74 -10.67
CA THR A 107 6.97 3.81 -10.73
C THR A 107 6.38 5.02 -11.44
N GLU A 108 6.94 6.21 -11.23
CA GLU A 108 6.49 7.40 -11.98
C GLU A 108 6.56 7.18 -13.51
N ALA A 109 7.63 6.55 -13.98
CA ALA A 109 7.82 6.26 -15.39
C ALA A 109 6.73 5.31 -15.92
N ALA A 110 6.35 4.29 -15.14
CA ALA A 110 5.30 3.34 -15.51
C ALA A 110 3.92 4.01 -15.57
N LEU A 111 3.59 4.89 -14.62
CA LEU A 111 2.34 5.66 -14.62
C LEU A 111 2.25 6.63 -15.79
N LYS A 112 3.35 7.35 -16.07
CA LYS A 112 3.44 8.36 -17.13
C LYS A 112 3.55 7.74 -18.54
N ARG A 113 3.75 6.42 -18.64
CA ARG A 113 3.85 5.70 -19.92
C ARG A 113 2.64 5.98 -20.80
N GLN A 114 2.90 6.41 -22.02
CA GLN A 114 1.85 6.71 -22.99
C GLN A 114 1.32 5.42 -23.61
N VAL A 115 0.00 5.25 -23.60
CA VAL A 115 -0.71 4.22 -24.34
C VAL A 115 -1.64 4.94 -25.31
N ARG A 116 -1.34 4.85 -26.61
CA ARG A 116 -2.06 5.58 -27.67
C ARG A 116 -2.14 7.10 -27.43
N GLY A 117 -1.07 7.70 -26.90
CA GLY A 117 -0.99 9.14 -26.62
C GLY A 117 -1.75 9.59 -25.35
N ILE A 118 -2.20 8.64 -24.52
CA ILE A 118 -2.82 8.92 -23.24
C ILE A 118 -1.93 8.33 -22.12
N PRO A 119 -1.59 9.07 -21.06
CA PRO A 119 -0.91 8.51 -19.91
C PRO A 119 -1.70 7.33 -19.31
N ARG A 120 -1.02 6.22 -19.01
CA ARG A 120 -1.64 4.99 -18.49
C ARG A 120 -2.53 5.23 -17.26
N TRP A 121 -2.09 6.10 -16.35
CA TRP A 121 -2.84 6.43 -15.14
C TRP A 121 -4.26 6.99 -15.40
N ARG A 122 -4.51 7.59 -16.58
CA ARG A 122 -5.84 8.08 -16.97
C ARG A 122 -6.76 7.01 -17.54
N LEU A 123 -6.19 5.88 -17.97
CA LEU A 123 -6.91 4.80 -18.64
C LEU A 123 -7.43 3.76 -17.66
N GLU A 124 -6.65 3.43 -16.64
CA GLU A 124 -6.99 2.35 -15.71
C GLU A 124 -7.85 2.88 -14.54
N PRO A 125 -9.07 2.35 -14.33
CA PRO A 125 -9.99 2.83 -13.29
C PRO A 125 -9.44 2.71 -11.86
N VAL A 126 -8.45 1.84 -11.64
CA VAL A 126 -7.83 1.64 -10.33
C VAL A 126 -7.18 2.92 -9.81
N PHE A 127 -6.49 3.68 -10.65
CA PHE A 127 -5.82 4.92 -10.23
C PHE A 127 -6.81 6.01 -9.85
N LYS A 128 -7.95 6.10 -10.55
CA LYS A 128 -9.04 7.02 -10.15
C LYS A 128 -9.63 6.66 -8.80
N ARG A 129 -9.74 5.36 -8.48
CA ARG A 129 -10.23 4.90 -7.17
C ARG A 129 -9.21 5.17 -6.06
N ILE A 130 -7.92 4.94 -6.32
CA ILE A 130 -6.84 5.28 -5.37
C ILE A 130 -6.84 6.79 -5.08
N ASP A 131 -7.06 7.62 -6.09
CA ASP A 131 -7.11 9.07 -5.93
C ASP A 131 -8.36 9.55 -5.16
N ALA A 132 -9.53 8.97 -5.48
CA ALA A 132 -10.80 9.40 -4.89
C ALA A 132 -11.09 8.81 -3.49
N GLU A 133 -10.65 7.58 -3.23
CA GLU A 133 -11.05 6.78 -2.06
C GLU A 133 -9.84 6.32 -1.22
N GLY A 134 -8.61 6.49 -1.72
CA GLY A 134 -7.42 5.98 -1.07
C GLY A 134 -7.12 6.70 0.24
N VAL A 135 -6.77 5.93 1.27
CA VAL A 135 -6.31 6.44 2.55
C VAL A 135 -4.79 6.49 2.53
N SER A 136 -4.24 7.71 2.55
CA SER A 136 -2.79 7.93 2.56
C SER A 136 -2.17 7.40 3.86
N LEU A 137 -1.20 6.49 3.73
CA LEU A 137 -0.45 5.90 4.84
C LEU A 137 0.96 6.48 4.93
N PHE A 138 1.51 6.92 3.80
CA PHE A 138 2.79 7.59 3.69
C PHE A 138 2.78 8.46 2.44
N GLU A 139 3.28 9.69 2.56
CA GLU A 139 3.58 10.57 1.44
C GLU A 139 4.89 11.30 1.71
N ARG A 140 5.78 11.30 0.71
CA ARG A 140 6.97 12.15 0.72
C ARG A 140 6.61 13.57 0.32
N ASP A 141 7.05 14.54 1.11
CA ASP A 141 6.92 15.96 0.79
C ASP A 141 7.47 16.25 -0.62
N GLY A 142 6.61 16.76 -1.51
CA GLY A 142 6.95 17.04 -2.91
C GLY A 142 6.57 15.96 -3.94
N GLY A 143 5.91 14.87 -3.52
CA GLY A 143 5.31 13.89 -4.43
C GLY A 143 4.23 14.52 -5.33
N LEU A 144 4.12 14.03 -6.56
CA LEU A 144 3.27 14.56 -7.65
C LEU A 144 1.86 14.96 -7.17
N ALA A 145 1.65 16.27 -7.02
CA ALA A 145 0.35 16.91 -7.00
C ALA A 145 -0.30 16.92 -8.40
#